data_AF-A0A8C9PDM3-F1
#
_entry.id   AF-A0A8C9PDM3-F1
#
_cell.length_a   1.000
_cell.length_b   1.000
_cell.length_c   1.000
_cell.angle_alpha   90.00
_cell.angle_beta   90.00
_cell.angle_gamma   90.00
#
_symmetry.space_group_name_H-M   'P 1'
#
loop_
_entity.id
_entity.type
_entity.pdbx_description
1 polymer ?
#
loop_
_entity_poly.entity_id
_entity_poly.type
_entity_poly.pdbx_seq_one_letter_code
_entity_poly.pdbx_strand_id
1 'polypeptide(L)'
;MSGSTAASEEERSLRECELYAQKHNIQALLKDSIVQLCTARPERPVTFLREYFEKLEKEEARLSQGQPTPARGEGPAVKGRRRRGAISAEVYTEEDAASFVRKVIPKDFKTIAALAKAIGKNVLFSHLDENEKDDIFYAMFPVFFTAGETVIQQGCILYDSNYMTFRKTKLWR
;
A
#
# COMPACT_ATOMS: atom_id res chain seq x y z
N MET A 1 -30.68 57.66 -10.17
CA MET A 1 -29.91 56.92 -9.16
C MET A 1 -30.56 55.55 -8.97
N SER A 2 -30.24 54.55 -9.79
CA SER A 2 -30.90 53.22 -9.73
C SER A 2 -29.94 52.04 -9.96
N GLY A 3 -28.63 52.28 -10.03
CA GLY A 3 -27.62 51.23 -10.28
C GLY A 3 -26.98 50.64 -9.01
N SER A 4 -27.07 51.30 -7.86
CA SER A 4 -26.39 50.84 -6.63
C SER A 4 -27.11 49.74 -5.85
N THR A 5 -28.43 49.59 -6.01
CA THR A 5 -29.23 48.60 -5.26
C THR A 5 -29.12 47.20 -5.85
N ALA A 6 -29.13 47.07 -7.19
CA ALA A 6 -29.04 45.77 -7.87
C ALA A 6 -27.67 45.09 -7.68
N ALA A 7 -26.57 45.85 -7.74
CA ALA A 7 -25.22 45.33 -7.51
C ALA A 7 -25.02 44.79 -6.08
N SER A 8 -25.65 45.43 -5.09
CA SER A 8 -25.62 45.02 -3.68
C SER A 8 -26.40 43.71 -3.45
N GLU A 9 -27.51 43.53 -4.15
CA GLU A 9 -28.33 42.31 -4.08
C GLU A 9 -27.67 41.10 -4.75
N GLU A 10 -26.99 41.29 -5.88
CA GLU A 10 -26.17 40.25 -6.52
C GLU A 10 -24.98 39.84 -5.65
N GLU A 11 -24.28 40.81 -5.05
CA GLU A 11 -23.13 40.54 -4.17
C GLU A 11 -23.58 39.80 -2.90
N ARG A 12 -24.76 40.13 -2.37
CA ARG A 12 -25.38 39.40 -1.27
C ARG A 12 -25.74 37.96 -1.66
N SER A 13 -26.33 37.77 -2.83
CA SER A 13 -26.72 36.45 -3.35
C SER A 13 -25.49 35.54 -3.55
N LEU A 14 -24.39 36.10 -4.06
CA LEU A 14 -23.13 35.38 -4.21
C LEU A 14 -22.54 34.96 -2.87
N ARG A 15 -22.56 35.85 -1.87
CA ARG A 15 -22.09 35.52 -0.51
C ARG A 15 -22.96 34.45 0.14
N GLU A 16 -24.27 34.48 -0.04
CA GLU A 16 -25.18 33.45 0.46
C GLU A 16 -24.93 32.09 -0.21
N CYS A 17 -24.65 32.07 -1.52
CA CYS A 17 -24.25 30.86 -2.24
C CYS A 17 -22.91 30.29 -1.72
N GLU A 18 -21.93 31.16 -1.47
CA GLU A 18 -20.63 30.75 -0.94
C GLU A 18 -20.76 30.17 0.47
N LEU A 19 -21.54 30.81 1.33
CA LEU A 19 -21.82 30.31 2.68
C LEU A 19 -22.54 28.96 2.64
N TYR A 20 -23.49 28.78 1.72
CA TYR A 20 -24.16 27.49 1.54
C TYR A 20 -23.18 26.41 1.09
N ALA A 21 -22.32 26.71 0.12
CA ALA A 21 -21.31 25.78 -0.38
C ALA A 21 -20.29 25.38 0.70
N GLN A 22 -19.89 26.33 1.55
CA GLN A 22 -19.01 26.08 2.68
C GLN A 22 -19.71 25.26 3.77
N LYS A 23 -20.93 25.65 4.17
CA LYS A 23 -21.71 24.97 5.21
C LYS A 23 -21.96 23.49 4.89
N HIS A 24 -22.22 23.19 3.62
CA HIS A 24 -22.48 21.83 3.14
C HIS A 24 -21.23 21.14 2.57
N ASN A 25 -20.03 21.73 2.71
CA ASN A 25 -18.78 21.19 2.20
C ASN A 25 -18.84 20.75 0.71
N ILE A 26 -19.64 21.44 -0.10
CA ILE A 26 -19.95 21.06 -1.49
C ILE A 26 -18.67 21.01 -2.34
N GLN A 27 -17.75 21.96 -2.11
CA GLN A 27 -16.47 22.04 -2.82
C GLN A 27 -15.61 20.78 -2.63
N ALA A 28 -15.56 20.24 -1.40
CA ALA A 28 -14.80 19.03 -1.11
C ALA A 28 -15.49 17.79 -1.73
N LEU A 29 -16.82 17.70 -1.54
CA LEU A 29 -17.63 16.60 -2.06
C LEU A 29 -17.47 16.42 -3.58
N LEU A 30 -17.56 17.52 -4.34
CA LEU A 30 -17.41 17.48 -5.80
C LEU A 30 -15.98 17.16 -6.24
N LYS A 31 -14.97 17.70 -5.55
CA LYS A 31 -13.56 17.38 -5.83
C LYS A 31 -13.28 15.89 -5.65
N ASP A 32 -13.75 15.30 -4.56
CA ASP A 32 -13.56 13.88 -4.28
C ASP A 32 -14.31 13.02 -5.32
N SER A 33 -15.50 13.44 -5.72
CA SER A 33 -16.26 12.78 -6.79
C SER A 33 -15.50 12.74 -8.12
N ILE A 34 -14.83 13.84 -8.48
CA ILE A 34 -13.98 13.92 -9.68
C ILE A 34 -12.75 13.00 -9.53
N VAL A 35 -12.10 13.00 -8.37
CA VAL A 35 -10.95 12.12 -8.10
C VAL A 35 -11.35 10.65 -8.27
N GLN A 36 -12.51 10.26 -7.75
CA GLN A 36 -13.02 8.89 -7.87
C GLN A 36 -13.34 8.51 -9.31
N LEU A 37 -13.94 9.41 -10.09
CA LEU A 37 -14.16 9.20 -11.53
C LEU A 37 -12.84 9.01 -12.30
N CYS A 38 -11.85 9.87 -12.03
CA CYS A 38 -10.54 9.81 -12.69
C CYS A 38 -9.73 8.56 -12.31
N THR A 39 -9.94 8.04 -11.09
CA THR A 39 -9.26 6.85 -10.58
C THR A 39 -9.92 5.57 -11.09
N ALA A 40 -11.24 5.46 -11.00
CA ALA A 40 -11.98 4.25 -11.36
C ALA A 40 -12.24 4.13 -12.87
N ARG A 41 -12.25 5.24 -13.61
CA ARG A 41 -12.55 5.33 -15.05
C ARG A 41 -13.73 4.44 -15.50
N PRO A 42 -14.92 4.59 -14.87
CA PRO A 42 -16.07 3.75 -15.20
C PRO A 42 -16.59 4.06 -16.61
N GLU A 43 -17.11 3.04 -17.30
CA GLU A 43 -17.77 3.22 -18.60
C GLU A 43 -19.04 4.10 -18.53
N ARG A 44 -19.67 4.18 -17.34
CA ARG A 44 -20.88 4.97 -17.09
C ARG A 44 -20.72 5.91 -15.88
N PRO A 45 -20.15 7.12 -16.07
CA PRO A 45 -19.86 8.07 -14.99
C PRO A 45 -21.05 8.46 -14.11
N VAL A 46 -22.24 8.64 -14.69
CA VAL A 46 -23.45 9.07 -13.96
C VAL A 46 -23.97 7.97 -13.02
N THR A 47 -23.92 6.71 -13.45
CA THR A 47 -24.32 5.58 -12.59
C THR A 47 -23.36 5.42 -11.42
N PHE A 48 -22.06 5.53 -11.69
CA PHE A 48 -21.04 5.47 -10.66
C PHE A 48 -21.21 6.57 -9.60
N LEU A 49 -21.47 7.82 -10.00
CA LEU A 49 -21.70 8.91 -9.05
C LEU A 49 -22.93 8.67 -8.16
N ARG A 50 -24.01 8.12 -8.71
CA ARG A 50 -25.21 7.79 -7.94
C ARG A 50 -24.90 6.77 -6.84
N GLU A 51 -24.24 5.67 -7.20
CA GLU A 51 -23.82 4.64 -6.24
C GLU A 51 -22.79 5.18 -5.23
N TYR A 52 -21.92 6.09 -5.66
CA TYR A 52 -20.93 6.72 -4.79
C TYR A 52 -21.58 7.61 -3.73
N PHE A 53 -22.52 8.48 -4.11
CA PHE A 53 -23.24 9.32 -3.16
C PHE A 53 -24.14 8.53 -2.23
N GLU A 54 -24.82 7.48 -2.72
CA GLU A 54 -25.63 6.58 -1.88
C GLU A 54 -24.78 5.88 -0.81
N LYS A 55 -23.54 5.49 -1.16
CA LYS A 55 -22.58 4.94 -0.18
C LYS A 55 -22.18 5.96 0.87
N LEU A 56 -21.95 7.22 0.48
CA LEU A 56 -21.60 8.30 1.40
C LEU A 56 -22.72 8.57 2.41
N GLU A 57 -23.98 8.64 1.96
CA GLU A 57 -25.15 8.83 2.84
C GLU A 57 -25.28 7.69 3.86
N LYS A 58 -25.02 6.44 3.44
CA LYS A 58 -25.06 5.27 4.31
C LYS A 58 -23.93 5.26 5.36
N GLU A 59 -22.74 5.74 5.00
CA GLU A 59 -21.60 5.89 5.92
C GLU A 59 -21.90 6.96 6.97
N GLU A 60 -22.49 8.09 6.56
CA GLU A 60 -22.88 9.19 7.43
C GLU A 60 -23.96 8.76 8.45
N ALA A 61 -24.99 8.04 7.99
CA ALA A 61 -26.03 7.48 8.87
C ALA A 61 -25.48 6.48 9.90
N ARG A 62 -24.43 5.72 9.56
CA ARG A 62 -23.76 4.78 10.49
C ARG A 62 -22.96 5.50 11.57
N LEU A 63 -22.33 6.63 11.24
CA LEU A 63 -21.59 7.44 12.19
C LEU A 63 -22.52 8.14 13.20
N SER A 64 -23.73 8.53 12.77
CA SER A 64 -24.71 9.20 13.63
C SER A 64 -25.43 8.27 14.62
N GLN A 65 -25.49 6.95 14.36
CA GLN A 65 -26.23 6.00 15.20
C GLN A 65 -25.46 5.38 16.37
N GLY A 66 -24.21 5.79 16.65
CA GLY A 66 -23.53 5.47 17.91
C GLY A 66 -23.49 3.98 18.30
N GLN A 67 -23.56 3.06 17.34
CA GLN A 67 -23.61 1.64 17.62
C GLN A 67 -22.17 1.15 17.91
N PRO A 68 -21.88 0.59 19.09
CA PRO A 68 -20.57 0.02 19.35
C PRO A 68 -20.41 -1.18 18.43
N THR A 69 -19.38 -1.13 17.60
CA THR A 69 -18.95 -2.24 16.75
C THR A 69 -18.85 -3.51 17.61
N PRO A 70 -19.59 -4.61 17.31
CA PRO A 70 -19.23 -5.89 17.89
C PRO A 70 -17.82 -6.19 17.43
N ALA A 71 -16.93 -6.40 18.39
CA ALA A 71 -15.54 -6.78 18.15
C ALA A 71 -15.50 -8.09 17.37
N ARG A 72 -15.42 -8.03 16.04
CA ARG A 72 -14.86 -9.12 15.21
C ARG A 72 -14.58 -8.67 13.78
N GLY A 73 -13.34 -8.91 13.35
CA GLY A 73 -13.01 -9.20 11.96
C GLY A 73 -12.31 -8.06 11.21
N GLU A 74 -10.99 -8.18 11.10
CA GLU A 74 -10.20 -7.96 9.87
C GLU A 74 -10.92 -7.21 8.72
N GLY A 75 -11.15 -5.91 8.89
CA GLY A 75 -11.61 -5.01 7.84
C GLY A 75 -10.46 -4.12 7.34
N PRO A 76 -10.42 -3.72 6.05
CA PRO A 76 -9.35 -2.89 5.52
C PRO A 76 -9.31 -1.56 6.28
N ALA A 77 -8.12 -1.21 6.77
CA ALA A 77 -7.90 -0.06 7.64
C ALA A 77 -8.49 1.23 7.05
N VAL A 78 -9.36 1.89 7.83
CA VAL A 78 -9.96 3.20 7.52
C VAL A 78 -8.84 4.20 7.20
N LYS A 79 -8.83 4.69 5.96
CA LYS A 79 -7.81 5.62 5.43
C LYS A 79 -8.08 7.05 5.90
N GLY A 80 -7.91 7.31 7.19
CA GLY A 80 -7.59 8.68 7.63
C GLY A 80 -6.24 9.11 7.05
N ARG A 81 -5.96 10.42 6.99
CA ARG A 81 -4.66 10.97 6.56
C ARG A 81 -3.56 10.50 7.52
N ARG A 82 -3.03 9.29 7.27
CA ARG A 82 -1.94 8.70 8.04
C ARG A 82 -0.66 9.50 7.80
N ARG A 83 -0.02 9.94 8.88
CA ARG A 83 1.35 10.49 8.80
C ARG A 83 2.27 9.36 8.33
N ARG A 84 3.10 9.64 7.32
CA ARG A 84 4.13 8.71 6.86
C ARG A 84 5.36 8.89 7.75
N GLY A 85 5.78 7.84 8.45
CA GLY A 85 7.07 7.82 9.15
C GLY A 85 8.21 7.60 8.16
N ALA A 86 9.40 8.10 8.49
CA ALA A 86 10.63 7.78 7.76
C ALA A 86 11.15 6.39 8.19
N ILE A 87 11.90 5.74 7.30
CA ILE A 87 12.59 4.46 7.55
C ILE A 87 14.05 4.67 7.15
N SER A 88 14.98 4.22 7.99
CA SER A 88 16.42 4.27 7.72
C SER A 88 17.04 2.89 7.97
N ALA A 89 17.94 2.48 7.08
CA ALA A 89 18.83 1.36 7.31
C ALA A 89 20.07 1.81 8.11
N GLU A 90 20.93 0.85 8.45
CA GLU A 90 22.26 1.10 8.98
C GLU A 90 23.18 1.77 7.94
N VAL A 91 24.26 2.40 8.42
CA VAL A 91 25.24 3.09 7.57
C VAL A 91 26.37 2.11 7.26
N TYR A 92 26.65 1.89 5.97
CA TYR A 92 27.82 1.14 5.52
C TYR A 92 28.98 2.10 5.23
N THR A 93 30.14 1.86 5.82
CA THR A 93 31.38 2.61 5.53
C THR A 93 32.25 1.88 4.50
N GLU A 94 33.27 2.57 3.97
CA GLU A 94 34.22 1.96 3.03
C GLU A 94 35.02 0.83 3.70
N GLU A 95 35.28 0.94 4.99
CA GLU A 95 35.93 -0.09 5.79
C GLU A 95 35.06 -1.34 5.94
N ASP A 96 33.73 -1.19 6.06
CA ASP A 96 32.79 -2.32 6.13
C ASP A 96 32.78 -3.10 4.81
N ALA A 97 32.78 -2.39 3.68
CA ALA A 97 32.85 -3.03 2.36
C ALA A 97 34.18 -3.75 2.15
N ALA A 98 35.30 -3.15 2.59
CA ALA A 98 36.63 -3.72 2.45
C ALA A 98 36.87 -4.94 3.38
N SER A 99 36.26 -4.93 4.56
CA SER A 99 36.37 -6.02 5.54
C SER A 99 35.34 -7.14 5.35
N PHE A 100 34.40 -6.99 4.41
CA PHE A 100 33.36 -7.97 4.15
C PHE A 100 33.93 -9.31 3.66
N VAL A 101 33.76 -10.35 4.48
CA VAL A 101 34.12 -11.73 4.10
C VAL A 101 32.93 -12.40 3.44
N ARG A 102 33.04 -12.62 2.13
CA ARG A 102 32.03 -13.29 1.32
C ARG A 102 31.74 -14.69 1.83
N LYS A 103 30.50 -14.92 2.28
CA LYS A 103 30.03 -16.25 2.70
C LYS A 103 29.71 -17.09 1.47
N VAL A 104 30.32 -18.28 1.37
CA VAL A 104 30.06 -19.22 0.28
C VAL A 104 29.50 -20.51 0.87
N ILE A 105 28.21 -20.76 0.60
CA ILE A 105 27.52 -21.98 0.99
C ILE A 105 27.30 -22.82 -0.27
N PRO A 106 27.90 -24.02 -0.36
CA PRO A 106 27.82 -24.86 -1.56
C PRO A 106 26.37 -25.25 -1.86
N LYS A 107 25.98 -25.14 -3.13
CA LYS A 107 24.63 -25.44 -3.63
C LYS A 107 24.69 -26.20 -4.93
N ASP A 108 23.71 -27.08 -5.12
CA ASP A 108 23.53 -27.80 -6.38
C ASP A 108 23.09 -26.84 -7.49
N PHE A 109 23.53 -27.12 -8.71
CA PHE A 109 23.11 -26.39 -9.91
C PHE A 109 21.57 -26.27 -10.04
N LYS A 110 20.84 -27.33 -9.68
CA LYS A 110 19.37 -27.34 -9.70
C LYS A 110 18.78 -26.31 -8.73
N THR A 111 19.38 -26.16 -7.56
CA THR A 111 18.96 -25.20 -6.53
C THR A 111 19.24 -23.78 -7.00
N ILE A 112 20.41 -23.53 -7.57
CA ILE A 112 20.81 -22.22 -8.12
C ILE A 112 19.86 -21.80 -9.24
N ALA A 113 19.57 -22.68 -10.20
CA ALA A 113 18.62 -22.40 -11.29
C ALA A 113 17.21 -22.08 -10.76
N ALA A 114 16.76 -22.77 -9.72
CA ALA A 114 15.47 -22.51 -9.09
C ALA A 114 15.46 -21.19 -8.31
N LEU A 115 16.56 -20.83 -7.62
CA LEU A 115 16.74 -19.53 -6.98
C LEU A 115 16.62 -18.40 -8.02
N ALA A 116 17.41 -18.50 -9.10
CA ALA A 116 17.44 -17.50 -10.18
C ALA A 116 16.05 -17.29 -10.81
N LYS A 117 15.32 -18.40 -11.07
CA LYS A 117 13.95 -18.33 -11.59
C LYS A 117 12.99 -17.64 -10.63
N ALA A 118 13.13 -17.87 -9.32
CA ALA A 118 12.22 -17.34 -8.31
C ALA A 118 12.45 -15.85 -8.03
N ILE A 119 13.70 -15.36 -8.09
CA ILE A 119 14.01 -13.94 -7.85
C ILE A 119 13.96 -13.05 -9.10
N GLY A 120 13.91 -13.61 -10.31
CA GLY A 120 14.04 -12.84 -11.56
C GLY A 120 12.97 -11.77 -11.80
N LYS A 121 11.85 -11.79 -11.07
CA LYS A 121 10.80 -10.75 -11.11
C LYS A 121 10.83 -9.78 -9.92
N ASN A 122 11.70 -10.01 -8.95
CA ASN A 122 11.80 -9.18 -7.75
C ASN A 122 12.67 -7.96 -8.05
N VAL A 123 12.14 -6.76 -7.75
CA VAL A 123 12.78 -5.47 -8.01
C VAL A 123 14.14 -5.31 -7.31
N LEU A 124 14.37 -6.00 -6.20
CA LEU A 124 15.64 -5.97 -5.48
C LEU A 124 16.78 -6.65 -6.28
N PHE A 125 16.45 -7.48 -7.27
CA PHE A 125 17.44 -8.26 -8.04
C PHE A 125 17.36 -8.04 -9.55
N SER A 126 16.44 -7.20 -10.04
CA SER A 126 16.20 -7.00 -11.47
C SER A 126 17.37 -6.35 -12.21
N HIS A 127 18.20 -5.59 -11.49
CA HIS A 127 19.31 -4.81 -12.05
C HIS A 127 20.69 -5.38 -11.74
N LEU A 128 20.75 -6.52 -11.04
CA LEU A 128 22.02 -7.17 -10.74
C LEU A 128 22.53 -7.95 -11.95
N ASP A 129 23.85 -7.97 -12.12
CA ASP A 129 24.49 -8.81 -13.13
C ASP A 129 24.50 -10.30 -12.70
N GLU A 130 25.03 -11.18 -13.53
CA GLU A 130 25.06 -12.63 -13.23
C GLU A 130 26.02 -12.95 -12.08
N ASN A 131 27.12 -12.21 -11.94
CA ASN A 131 28.12 -12.45 -10.91
C ASN A 131 27.59 -12.03 -9.52
N GLU A 132 26.95 -10.86 -9.42
CA GLU A 132 26.31 -10.37 -8.19
C GLU A 132 25.18 -11.31 -7.74
N LYS A 133 24.41 -11.85 -8.68
CA LYS A 133 23.37 -12.85 -8.38
C LYS A 133 23.98 -14.12 -7.82
N ASP A 134 25.05 -14.62 -8.43
CA ASP A 134 25.75 -15.80 -7.95
C ASP A 134 26.29 -15.59 -6.52
N ASP A 135 26.84 -14.42 -6.24
CA ASP A 135 27.35 -14.04 -4.92
C ASP A 135 26.26 -14.10 -3.84
N ILE A 136 25.08 -13.57 -4.17
CA ILE A 136 23.90 -13.64 -3.31
C ILE A 136 23.46 -15.10 -3.13
N PHE A 137 23.38 -15.88 -4.21
CA PHE A 137 22.98 -17.29 -4.14
C PHE A 137 23.92 -18.11 -3.25
N TYR A 138 25.23 -17.85 -3.32
CA TYR A 138 26.20 -18.51 -2.44
C TYR A 138 26.07 -18.06 -0.99
N ALA A 139 25.70 -16.82 -0.72
CA ALA A 139 25.49 -16.31 0.63
C ALA A 139 24.19 -16.84 1.30
N MET A 140 23.17 -17.21 0.53
CA MET A 140 21.91 -17.74 1.08
C MET A 140 22.10 -19.08 1.81
N PHE A 141 21.50 -19.27 2.98
CA PHE A 141 21.56 -20.53 3.73
C PHE A 141 20.21 -21.25 3.74
N PRO A 142 20.19 -22.60 3.72
CA PRO A 142 18.95 -23.35 3.85
C PRO A 142 18.42 -23.27 5.29
N VAL A 143 17.11 -23.07 5.41
CA VAL A 143 16.40 -23.16 6.69
C VAL A 143 15.28 -24.20 6.54
N PHE A 144 15.19 -25.14 7.47
CA PHE A 144 14.21 -26.22 7.46
C PHE A 144 13.15 -25.99 8.52
N PHE A 145 11.89 -26.19 8.15
CA PHE A 145 10.74 -26.03 9.04
C PHE A 145 9.89 -27.29 9.01
N THR A 146 9.18 -27.52 10.12
CA THR A 146 8.20 -28.59 10.24
C THR A 146 6.80 -28.11 9.89
N ALA A 147 5.89 -29.05 9.58
CA ALA A 147 4.52 -28.70 9.25
C ALA A 147 3.82 -28.08 10.48
N GLY A 148 3.23 -26.90 10.30
CA GLY A 148 2.55 -26.15 11.37
C GLY A 148 3.45 -25.18 12.14
N GLU A 149 4.74 -25.11 11.81
CA GLU A 149 5.67 -24.17 12.44
C GLU A 149 5.54 -22.75 11.86
N THR A 150 5.52 -21.75 12.74
CA THR A 150 5.46 -20.34 12.34
C THR A 150 6.85 -19.87 11.93
N VAL A 151 7.07 -19.66 10.63
CA VAL A 151 8.34 -19.16 10.07
C VAL A 151 8.57 -17.69 10.43
N ILE A 152 7.52 -16.88 10.31
CA ILE A 152 7.53 -15.43 10.54
C ILE A 152 6.25 -15.05 11.27
N GLN A 153 6.37 -14.30 12.36
CA GLN A 153 5.23 -13.81 13.12
C GLN A 153 4.97 -12.33 12.82
N GLN A 154 3.72 -11.98 12.55
CA GLN A 154 3.33 -10.59 12.26
C GLN A 154 3.54 -9.69 13.48
N GLY A 155 4.09 -8.50 13.24
CA GLY A 155 4.41 -7.55 14.31
C GLY A 155 5.79 -7.78 14.95
N CYS A 156 6.46 -8.88 14.61
CA CYS A 156 7.86 -9.07 14.95
C CYS A 156 8.73 -8.26 13.99
N ILE A 157 9.70 -7.55 14.55
CA ILE A 157 10.77 -6.91 13.79
C ILE A 157 11.74 -8.03 13.46
N LEU A 158 11.58 -8.66 12.29
CA LEU A 158 12.58 -9.59 11.80
C LEU A 158 13.79 -8.79 11.37
N TYR A 159 14.81 -8.76 12.22
CA TYR A 159 16.12 -8.32 11.83
C TYR A 159 16.68 -9.36 10.82
N ASP A 160 17.04 -8.87 9.62
CA ASP A 160 18.12 -9.39 8.78
C ASP A 160 17.90 -10.59 7.83
N SER A 161 16.69 -11.04 7.51
CA SER A 161 16.57 -12.13 6.52
C SER A 161 15.34 -12.09 5.60
N ASN A 162 15.60 -12.15 4.30
CA ASN A 162 14.62 -12.46 3.27
C ASN A 162 14.57 -13.98 3.05
N TYR A 163 13.37 -14.57 3.07
CA TYR A 163 13.18 -16.02 2.88
C TYR A 163 12.62 -16.31 1.50
N MET A 164 13.12 -17.39 0.89
CA MET A 164 12.53 -17.96 -0.33
C MET A 164 12.11 -19.40 -0.08
N THR A 165 10.87 -19.71 -0.40
CA THR A 165 10.31 -21.04 -0.11
C THR A 165 10.61 -22.02 -1.23
N PHE A 166 11.18 -23.16 -0.86
CA PHE A 166 11.36 -24.30 -1.75
C PHE A 166 10.36 -25.38 -1.36
N ARG A 167 9.34 -25.57 -2.19
CA ARG A 167 8.55 -26.80 -2.12
C ARG A 167 9.40 -27.91 -2.74
N LYS A 168 9.98 -28.80 -1.92
CA LYS A 168 10.28 -30.16 -2.39
C LYS A 168 8.93 -30.75 -2.79
N THR A 169 8.62 -30.76 -4.07
CA THR A 169 7.53 -31.58 -4.60
C THR A 169 7.84 -33.01 -4.18
N LYS A 170 7.17 -33.48 -3.13
CA LYS A 170 7.03 -34.91 -2.88
C LYS A 170 6.35 -35.46 -4.13
N LEU A 171 7.11 -36.16 -4.97
CA LEU A 171 6.56 -37.21 -5.80
C LEU A 171 5.89 -38.18 -4.82
N TRP A 172 4.59 -38.04 -4.62
CA TRP A 172 3.78 -39.10 -4.08
C TRP A 172 3.50 -40.04 -5.25
N ARG A 173 4.17 -41.20 -5.25
CA ARG A 173 3.60 -42.42 -5.82
C ARG A 173 2.86 -43.14 -4.71
#